data_AF-A0A1Y1VPV7-F1
#
_entry.id   AF-A0A1Y1VPV7-F1
#
_cell.length_a   1.000
_cell.length_b   1.000
_cell.length_c   1.000
_cell.angle_alpha   90.00
_cell.angle_beta   90.00
_cell.angle_gamma   90.00
#
_symmetry.space_group_name_H-M   'P 1'
#
loop_
_entity.id
_entity.type
_entity.pdbx_description
1 polymer ?
#
loop_
_entity_poly.entity_id
_entity_poly.type
_entity_poly.pdbx_seq_one_letter_code
_entity_poly.pdbx_strand_id
1 'polypeptide(L)'
;MNLNEVEEKEGYNDIINCIINFSKKSKSSYYINIEKICNEINSSPFYIINELNRLKEIYKFHVNYYDASFYLELNKEKLKENLSNLNINESQWIDILSKKLLEHINKIEKTRVKKVDQIYKLLNSASTKSLSENSIYWEKSTSKNENNNNKNNINDNKDDDKNNNGSDYDISNNENSIYDDDENERQRKILHSTLENKLRVNISKYYTEKNNEDNNKYNKWGFCDDELINNAKQCHLAMDVDVKTFILDNIDEIQNGRVVARIFHGLSSPKYPASKWYKNNLWGKYVNINFEDIERIANIVIQNFKDKKIAKQ
;
A
#
# COMPACT_ATOMS: atom_id res chain seq x y z
N MET A 1 -17.02 30.51 28.06
CA MET A 1 -16.03 31.58 28.09
C MET A 1 -16.03 32.24 26.73
N ASN A 2 -16.21 33.56 26.68
CA ASN A 2 -16.17 34.31 25.43
C ASN A 2 -14.71 34.49 25.00
N LEU A 3 -14.40 34.51 23.70
CA LEU A 3 -13.03 34.73 23.19
C LEU A 3 -12.41 36.03 23.71
N ASN A 4 -13.23 37.07 23.90
CA ASN A 4 -12.79 38.33 24.49
C ASN A 4 -12.28 38.17 25.94
N GLU A 5 -12.89 37.28 26.73
CA GLU A 5 -12.44 36.98 28.11
C GLU A 5 -11.13 36.17 28.11
N VAL A 6 -10.84 35.44 27.02
CA VAL A 6 -9.59 34.70 26.86
C VAL A 6 -8.47 35.67 26.50
N GLU A 7 -8.73 36.62 25.59
CA GLU A 7 -7.79 37.69 25.22
C GLU A 7 -7.39 38.55 26.43
N GLU A 8 -8.34 38.93 27.28
CA GLU A 8 -8.05 39.66 28.52
C GLU A 8 -7.13 38.88 29.48
N LYS A 9 -7.13 37.54 29.44
CA LYS A 9 -6.34 36.68 30.33
C LYS A 9 -4.98 36.26 29.78
N GLU A 10 -4.88 35.94 28.50
CA GLU A 10 -3.58 35.64 27.85
C GLU A 10 -2.77 36.92 27.61
N GLY A 11 -3.44 38.07 27.49
CA GLY A 11 -2.86 39.24 26.86
C GLY A 11 -2.97 39.15 25.34
N TYR A 12 -2.23 40.02 24.65
CA TYR A 12 -2.31 40.13 23.20
C TYR A 12 -1.75 38.86 22.52
N ASN A 13 -2.61 38.10 21.85
CA ASN A 13 -2.26 36.91 21.08
C ASN A 13 -2.76 37.09 19.63
N ASP A 14 -1.83 37.10 18.67
CA ASP A 14 -2.14 37.35 17.26
C ASP A 14 -3.17 36.37 16.69
N ILE A 15 -3.15 35.11 17.11
CA ILE A 15 -4.09 34.09 16.64
C ILE A 15 -5.48 34.37 17.19
N ILE A 16 -5.60 34.71 18.48
CA ILE A 16 -6.90 35.04 19.08
C ILE A 16 -7.49 36.28 18.42
N ASN A 17 -6.69 37.32 18.23
CA ASN A 17 -7.12 38.55 17.56
C ASN A 17 -7.56 38.27 16.11
N CYS A 18 -6.78 37.48 15.36
CA CYS A 18 -7.17 37.04 14.01
C CYS A 18 -8.46 36.20 14.03
N ILE A 19 -8.63 35.31 14.99
CA ILE A 19 -9.88 34.54 15.14
C ILE A 19 -11.04 35.49 15.36
N ILE A 20 -10.92 36.46 16.27
CA ILE A 20 -11.99 37.43 16.56
C ILE A 20 -12.36 38.24 15.31
N ASN A 21 -11.36 38.68 14.53
CA ASN A 21 -11.57 39.55 13.37
C ASN A 21 -12.05 38.81 12.11
N PHE A 22 -11.56 37.59 11.85
CA PHE A 22 -11.82 36.86 10.60
C PHE A 22 -12.87 35.75 10.71
N SER A 23 -13.28 35.37 11.93
CA SER A 23 -14.27 34.31 12.10
C SER A 23 -15.70 34.77 11.84
N LYS A 24 -16.54 33.84 11.37
CA LYS A 24 -17.99 34.05 11.33
C LYS A 24 -18.56 33.65 12.69
N LYS A 25 -19.08 34.64 13.42
CA LYS A 25 -19.70 34.42 14.73
C LYS A 25 -21.09 33.80 14.58
N SER A 26 -21.31 32.69 15.27
CA SER A 26 -22.63 32.11 15.53
C SER A 26 -23.03 32.36 16.99
N LYS A 27 -24.26 31.99 17.38
CA LYS A 27 -24.78 32.21 18.73
C LYS A 27 -23.89 31.63 19.84
N SER A 28 -23.20 30.52 19.57
CA SER A 28 -22.39 29.79 20.56
C SER A 28 -21.05 29.28 20.02
N SER A 29 -20.70 29.61 18.77
CA SER A 29 -19.50 29.08 18.12
C SER A 29 -18.89 30.08 17.14
N TYR A 30 -17.64 29.85 16.81
CA TYR A 30 -16.88 30.65 15.85
C TYR A 30 -16.43 29.73 14.71
N TYR A 31 -16.73 30.12 13.48
CA TYR A 31 -16.27 29.42 12.29
C TYR A 31 -15.06 30.14 11.70
N ILE A 32 -13.94 29.44 11.67
CA ILE A 32 -12.65 30.00 11.29
C ILE A 32 -12.22 29.34 9.98
N ASN A 33 -11.81 30.17 9.01
CA ASN A 33 -11.07 29.68 7.86
C ASN A 33 -9.56 29.81 8.17
N ILE A 34 -8.90 28.67 8.38
CA ILE A 34 -7.48 28.60 8.74
C ILE A 34 -6.60 29.26 7.67
N GLU A 35 -6.93 29.13 6.39
CA GLU A 35 -6.16 29.73 5.29
C GLU A 35 -6.07 31.26 5.42
N LYS A 36 -7.20 31.91 5.78
CA LYS A 36 -7.23 33.36 5.97
C LYS A 36 -6.34 33.79 7.14
N ILE A 37 -6.38 33.05 8.24
CA ILE A 37 -5.54 33.33 9.39
C ILE A 37 -4.07 33.15 9.02
N CYS A 38 -3.70 32.02 8.39
CA CYS A 38 -2.33 31.77 7.94
C CYS A 38 -1.76 32.92 7.10
N ASN A 39 -2.57 33.44 6.18
CA ASN A 39 -2.16 34.54 5.30
C ASN A 39 -1.96 35.86 6.06
N GLU A 40 -2.76 36.14 7.10
CA GLU A 40 -2.61 37.35 7.91
C GLU A 40 -1.37 37.29 8.80
N ILE A 41 -1.20 36.17 9.52
CA ILE A 41 -0.08 36.00 10.47
C ILE A 41 1.21 35.52 9.80
N ASN A 42 1.18 35.28 8.49
CA ASN A 42 2.26 34.68 7.70
C ASN A 42 2.87 33.45 8.39
N SER A 43 2.02 32.52 8.86
CA SER A 43 2.44 31.33 9.59
C SER A 43 1.79 30.07 9.05
N SER A 44 2.40 28.93 9.38
CA SER A 44 1.95 27.62 8.93
C SER A 44 0.64 27.21 9.62
N PRO A 45 -0.28 26.49 8.95
CA PRO A 45 -1.48 25.94 9.58
C PRO A 45 -1.16 25.08 10.81
N PHE A 46 -0.01 24.39 10.81
CA PHE A 46 0.43 23.58 11.95
C PHE A 46 0.63 24.42 13.22
N TYR A 47 1.16 25.63 13.08
CA TYR A 47 1.34 26.55 14.21
C TYR A 47 -0.02 26.94 14.80
N ILE A 48 -0.98 27.32 13.94
CA ILE A 48 -2.34 27.69 14.37
C ILE A 48 -3.04 26.52 15.06
N ILE A 49 -2.96 25.32 14.47
CA ILE A 49 -3.58 24.11 15.04
C ILE A 49 -2.97 23.78 16.41
N ASN A 50 -1.64 23.87 16.54
CA ASN A 50 -0.96 23.62 17.81
C ASN A 50 -1.39 24.64 18.88
N GLU A 51 -1.49 25.91 18.51
CA GLU A 51 -1.92 26.97 19.42
C GLU A 51 -3.40 26.82 19.82
N LEU A 52 -4.28 26.45 18.89
CA LEU A 52 -5.68 26.13 19.19
C LEU A 52 -5.80 24.96 20.16
N ASN A 53 -4.94 23.95 20.03
CA ASN A 53 -4.90 22.82 20.97
C ASN A 53 -4.38 23.23 22.35
N ARG A 54 -3.34 24.08 22.42
CA ARG A 54 -2.86 24.66 23.69
C ARG A 54 -3.97 25.45 24.39
N LEU A 55 -4.65 26.34 23.66
CA LEU A 55 -5.74 27.15 24.20
C LEU A 55 -6.93 26.30 24.63
N LYS A 56 -7.23 25.21 23.90
CA LYS A 56 -8.24 24.21 24.29
C LYS A 56 -7.92 23.58 25.65
N GLU A 57 -6.67 23.23 25.91
CA GLU A 57 -6.25 22.64 27.20
C GLU A 57 -6.38 23.62 28.37
N ILE A 58 -5.99 24.89 28.15
CA ILE A 58 -5.98 25.92 29.20
C ILE A 58 -7.39 26.42 29.52
N TYR A 59 -8.17 26.76 28.49
CA TYR A 59 -9.46 27.46 28.62
C TYR A 59 -10.67 26.53 28.48
N LYS A 60 -10.44 25.24 28.25
CA LYS A 60 -11.48 24.19 28.17
C LYS A 60 -12.57 24.45 27.13
N PHE A 61 -12.27 25.11 26.02
CA PHE A 61 -13.21 25.22 24.90
C PHE A 61 -13.08 24.06 23.91
N HIS A 62 -14.13 23.80 23.15
CA HIS A 62 -14.16 22.73 22.16
C HIS A 62 -13.70 23.24 20.80
N VAL A 63 -12.70 22.58 20.22
CA VAL A 63 -12.23 22.82 18.84
C VAL A 63 -12.65 21.62 18.00
N ASN A 64 -13.44 21.88 16.95
CA ASN A 64 -13.85 20.89 15.98
C ASN A 64 -13.26 21.25 14.61
N TYR A 65 -12.65 20.27 13.95
CA TYR A 65 -12.09 20.43 12.61
C TYR A 65 -13.11 19.89 11.60
N TYR A 66 -13.41 20.71 10.59
CA TYR A 66 -14.28 20.35 9.48
C TYR A 66 -13.49 20.47 8.19
N ASP A 67 -13.91 19.71 7.17
CA ASP A 67 -13.36 19.73 5.82
C ASP A 67 -11.86 19.42 5.74
N ALA A 68 -11.55 18.14 5.51
CA ALA A 68 -10.19 17.73 5.19
C ALA A 68 -9.73 18.45 3.91
N SER A 69 -8.64 19.20 4.01
CA SER A 69 -8.06 19.96 2.92
C SER A 69 -6.56 19.73 2.84
N PHE A 70 -5.99 19.96 1.66
CA PHE A 70 -4.55 19.91 1.46
C PHE A 70 -3.97 21.31 1.65
N TYR A 71 -2.94 21.41 2.50
CA TYR A 71 -2.13 22.61 2.57
C TYR A 71 -1.02 22.54 1.52
N LEU A 72 -1.07 23.44 0.55
CA LEU A 72 -0.07 23.56 -0.50
C LEU A 72 0.65 24.89 -0.34
N GLU A 73 1.94 24.84 -0.03
CA GLU A 73 2.78 26.02 0.06
C GLU A 73 3.62 26.15 -1.21
N LEU A 74 3.46 27.26 -1.91
CA LEU A 74 4.26 27.60 -3.08
C LEU A 74 5.27 28.66 -2.69
N ASN A 75 6.56 28.33 -2.83
CA ASN A 75 7.62 29.31 -2.66
C ASN A 75 7.56 30.33 -3.81
N LYS A 76 6.97 31.50 -3.54
CA LYS A 76 6.76 32.57 -4.52
C LYS A 76 8.06 33.15 -5.06
N GLU A 77 9.11 33.20 -4.25
CA GLU A 77 10.42 33.73 -4.66
C GLU A 77 11.07 32.81 -5.68
N LYS A 78 11.15 31.52 -5.36
CA LYS A 78 11.68 30.50 -6.27
C LYS A 78 10.84 30.38 -7.54
N LEU A 79 9.52 30.54 -7.43
CA LEU A 79 8.62 30.57 -8.60
C LEU A 79 8.96 31.77 -9.50
N LYS A 80 9.09 32.98 -8.94
CA LYS A 80 9.45 34.18 -9.69
C LYS A 80 10.82 34.05 -10.37
N GLU A 81 11.81 33.53 -9.66
CA GLU A 81 13.15 33.26 -10.20
C GLU A 81 13.08 32.31 -11.41
N ASN A 82 12.34 31.20 -11.26
CA ASN A 82 12.14 30.24 -12.35
C ASN A 82 11.39 30.85 -13.55
N LEU A 83 10.38 31.68 -13.30
CA LEU A 83 9.64 32.38 -14.37
C LEU A 83 10.54 33.35 -15.12
N SER A 84 11.38 34.12 -14.40
CA SER A 84 12.35 35.02 -15.03
C SER A 84 13.40 34.26 -15.85
N ASN A 85 13.90 33.13 -15.34
CA ASN A 85 14.91 32.32 -16.04
C ASN A 85 14.37 31.69 -17.33
N LEU A 86 13.06 31.38 -17.36
CA LEU A 86 12.40 30.80 -18.52
C LEU A 86 11.83 31.87 -19.48
N ASN A 87 11.79 33.14 -19.08
CA ASN A 87 11.13 34.22 -19.80
C ASN A 87 9.64 33.92 -20.09
N ILE A 88 8.94 33.36 -19.09
CA ILE A 88 7.53 32.94 -19.18
C ILE A 88 6.72 33.74 -18.17
N ASN A 89 5.53 34.20 -18.55
CA ASN A 89 4.61 34.86 -17.63
C ASN A 89 3.79 33.86 -16.80
N GLU A 90 3.14 34.31 -15.72
CA GLU A 90 2.39 33.44 -14.81
C GLU A 90 1.26 32.67 -15.52
N SER A 91 0.53 33.32 -16.43
CA SER A 91 -0.55 32.67 -17.20
C SER A 91 -0.02 31.53 -18.09
N GLN A 92 1.08 31.77 -18.80
CA GLN A 92 1.71 30.77 -19.65
C GLN A 92 2.25 29.60 -18.82
N TRP A 93 2.77 29.87 -17.62
CA TRP A 93 3.21 28.82 -16.71
C TRP A 93 2.04 27.95 -16.24
N ILE A 94 0.90 28.56 -15.91
CA ILE A 94 -0.34 27.84 -15.56
C ILE A 94 -0.80 26.97 -16.74
N ASP A 95 -0.77 27.49 -17.97
CA ASP A 95 -1.15 26.73 -19.17
C ASP A 95 -0.20 25.54 -19.41
N ILE A 96 1.11 25.74 -19.24
CA ILE A 96 2.12 24.68 -19.35
C ILE A 96 1.89 23.62 -18.27
N LEU A 97 1.64 24.03 -17.02
CA LEU A 97 1.38 23.10 -15.92
C LEU A 97 0.10 22.29 -16.17
N SER A 98 -0.98 22.96 -16.58
CA SER A 98 -2.25 22.34 -16.95
C SER A 98 -2.06 21.31 -18.06
N LYS A 99 -1.34 21.67 -19.13
CA LYS A 99 -1.03 20.76 -20.24
C LYS A 99 -0.23 19.55 -19.76
N LYS A 100 0.79 19.74 -18.92
CA LYS A 100 1.60 18.65 -18.36
C LYS A 100 0.76 17.70 -17.49
N LEU A 101 -0.13 18.24 -16.65
CA LEU A 101 -1.04 17.44 -15.84
C LEU A 101 -2.00 16.63 -16.71
N LEU A 102 -2.55 17.23 -17.75
CA LEU A 102 -3.44 16.56 -18.69
C LEU A 102 -2.73 15.45 -19.47
N GLU A 103 -1.53 15.72 -19.99
CA GLU A 103 -0.69 14.70 -20.64
C GLU A 103 -0.40 13.52 -19.70
N HIS A 104 -0.16 13.81 -18.42
CA HIS A 104 0.07 12.79 -17.41
C HIS A 104 -1.18 11.94 -17.15
N ILE A 105 -2.34 12.57 -16.98
CA ILE A 105 -3.63 11.87 -16.81
C ILE A 105 -3.90 10.96 -18.01
N ASN A 106 -3.72 11.48 -19.23
CA ASN A 106 -3.90 10.71 -20.47
C ASN A 106 -2.94 9.51 -20.54
N LYS A 107 -1.72 9.65 -20.04
CA LYS A 107 -0.76 8.54 -19.97
C LYS A 107 -1.22 7.46 -18.98
N ILE A 108 -1.74 7.85 -17.81
CA ILE A 108 -2.29 6.91 -16.82
C ILE A 108 -3.48 6.17 -17.42
N GLU A 109 -4.40 6.88 -18.07
CA GLU A 109 -5.59 6.31 -18.68
C GLU A 109 -5.22 5.30 -19.78
N LYS A 110 -4.35 5.68 -20.72
CA LYS A 110 -3.84 4.78 -21.77
C LYS A 110 -3.21 3.52 -21.18
N THR A 111 -2.47 3.66 -20.07
CA THR A 111 -1.85 2.51 -19.39
C THR A 111 -2.90 1.61 -18.75
N ARG A 112 -3.96 2.16 -18.16
CA ARG A 112 -5.07 1.38 -17.60
C ARG A 112 -5.83 0.63 -18.69
N VAL A 113 -6.16 1.28 -19.80
CA VAL A 113 -6.83 0.64 -20.95
C VAL A 113 -5.97 -0.49 -21.51
N LYS A 114 -4.67 -0.26 -21.73
CA LYS A 114 -3.75 -1.32 -22.17
C LYS A 114 -3.72 -2.54 -21.22
N LYS A 115 -3.78 -2.33 -19.90
CA LYS A 115 -3.83 -3.43 -18.93
C LYS A 115 -5.13 -4.23 -19.06
N VAL A 116 -6.27 -3.56 -19.22
CA VAL A 116 -7.56 -4.22 -19.45
C VAL A 116 -7.51 -5.05 -20.75
N ASP A 117 -6.99 -4.48 -21.84
CA ASP A 117 -6.81 -5.20 -23.11
C ASP A 117 -5.91 -6.42 -22.98
N GLN A 118 -4.82 -6.31 -22.21
CA GLN A 118 -3.91 -7.42 -21.96
C GLN A 118 -4.61 -8.54 -21.18
N ILE A 119 -5.37 -8.21 -20.13
CA ILE A 119 -6.14 -9.18 -19.36
C ILE A 119 -7.21 -9.84 -20.23
N TYR A 120 -7.92 -9.05 -21.04
CA TYR A 120 -8.91 -9.58 -21.98
C TYR A 120 -8.27 -10.56 -22.96
N LYS A 121 -7.15 -10.19 -23.60
CA LYS A 121 -6.42 -11.08 -24.51
C LYS A 121 -5.94 -12.35 -23.81
N LEU A 122 -5.46 -12.22 -22.57
CA LEU A 122 -5.03 -13.36 -21.74
C LEU A 122 -6.19 -14.34 -21.54
N LEU A 123 -7.32 -13.86 -21.04
CA LEU A 123 -8.51 -14.67 -20.76
C LEU A 123 -9.09 -15.26 -22.06
N ASN A 124 -9.24 -14.45 -23.10
CA ASN A 124 -9.77 -14.88 -24.39
C ASN A 124 -8.87 -15.94 -25.06
N SER A 125 -7.56 -15.92 -24.80
CA SER A 125 -6.64 -16.95 -25.34
C SER A 125 -6.79 -18.32 -24.67
N ALA A 126 -7.38 -18.33 -23.46
CA ALA A 126 -7.61 -19.51 -22.63
C ALA A 126 -9.10 -19.91 -22.56
N SER A 127 -10.01 -19.12 -23.12
CA SER A 127 -11.44 -19.43 -23.16
C SER A 127 -11.80 -20.43 -24.25
N THR A 128 -12.81 -21.26 -23.99
CA THR A 128 -13.47 -22.14 -24.95
C THR A 128 -14.51 -21.39 -25.79
N LYS A 129 -14.99 -21.98 -26.90
CA LYS A 129 -15.97 -21.32 -27.78
C LYS A 129 -17.38 -21.34 -27.21
N SER A 130 -17.69 -22.32 -26.37
CA SER A 130 -19.01 -22.50 -25.78
C SER A 130 -18.92 -22.79 -24.29
N LEU A 131 -20.03 -22.53 -23.59
CA LEU A 131 -20.17 -22.84 -22.18
C LEU A 131 -20.20 -24.36 -21.94
N SER A 132 -20.70 -25.16 -22.90
CA SER A 132 -20.72 -26.63 -22.79
C SER A 132 -19.32 -27.25 -22.85
N GLU A 133 -18.40 -26.67 -23.63
CA GLU A 133 -16.98 -27.01 -23.58
C GLU A 133 -16.37 -26.68 -22.20
N ASN A 134 -16.92 -25.69 -21.51
CA ASN A 134 -16.52 -25.24 -20.17
C ASN A 134 -17.29 -25.91 -19.02
N SER A 135 -18.44 -26.56 -19.25
CA SER A 135 -19.26 -27.17 -18.19
C SER A 135 -18.72 -28.53 -17.75
N ILE A 136 -17.93 -29.18 -18.61
CA ILE A 136 -17.14 -30.39 -18.31
C ILE A 136 -16.25 -30.20 -17.06
N TYR A 137 -15.94 -28.95 -16.69
CA TYR A 137 -15.09 -28.59 -15.55
C TYR A 137 -15.82 -28.61 -14.20
N TRP A 138 -17.15 -28.45 -14.18
CA TRP A 138 -17.90 -28.27 -12.93
C TRP A 138 -18.47 -29.57 -12.37
N GLU A 139 -18.84 -30.53 -13.23
CA GLU A 139 -19.54 -31.77 -12.82
C GLU A 139 -18.69 -32.74 -11.97
N LYS A 140 -17.35 -32.68 -12.04
CA LYS A 140 -16.46 -33.55 -11.26
C LYS A 140 -16.23 -33.11 -9.81
N SER A 141 -16.58 -31.87 -9.47
CA SER A 141 -16.34 -31.31 -8.13
C SER A 141 -17.46 -31.70 -7.15
N THR A 142 -18.68 -31.86 -7.65
CA THR A 142 -19.87 -32.20 -6.85
C THR A 142 -19.98 -33.70 -6.58
N SER A 143 -19.66 -34.53 -7.57
CA SER A 143 -19.81 -36.00 -7.50
C SER A 143 -18.79 -36.71 -6.59
N LYS A 144 -17.68 -36.05 -6.20
CA LYS A 144 -16.74 -36.59 -5.18
C LYS A 144 -17.19 -36.35 -3.74
N ASN A 145 -18.06 -35.36 -3.48
CA ASN A 145 -18.52 -35.08 -2.11
C ASN A 145 -19.73 -35.94 -1.70
N GLU A 146 -20.53 -36.43 -2.64
CA GLU A 146 -21.67 -37.29 -2.31
C GLU A 146 -21.26 -38.72 -1.94
N ASN A 147 -20.20 -39.26 -2.54
CA ASN A 147 -19.72 -40.61 -2.24
C ASN A 147 -19.01 -40.77 -0.88
N ASN A 148 -18.62 -39.68 -0.22
CA ASN A 148 -18.04 -39.73 1.12
C ASN A 148 -19.08 -39.64 2.24
N ASN A 149 -20.28 -39.14 1.97
CA ASN A 149 -21.35 -39.09 2.98
C ASN A 149 -22.16 -40.39 3.09
N ASN A 150 -22.12 -41.27 2.07
CA ASN A 150 -22.85 -42.54 2.09
C ASN A 150 -22.10 -43.73 2.70
N LYS A 151 -20.87 -43.56 3.17
CA LYS A 151 -20.10 -44.63 3.83
C LYS A 151 -20.18 -44.66 5.37
N ASN A 152 -20.85 -43.69 5.99
CA ASN A 152 -20.94 -43.58 7.45
C ASN A 152 -22.32 -43.93 8.06
N ASN A 153 -23.30 -44.38 7.27
CA ASN A 153 -24.64 -44.75 7.77
C ASN A 153 -25.02 -46.20 7.44
N ILE A 154 -24.14 -47.15 7.77
CA ILE A 154 -24.52 -48.56 7.90
C ILE A 154 -23.97 -49.05 9.24
N ASN A 155 -24.74 -48.81 10.31
CA ASN A 155 -24.93 -49.75 11.40
C ASN A 155 -26.14 -49.30 12.22
N ASP A 156 -26.92 -50.31 12.61
CA ASP A 156 -28.05 -50.28 13.53
C ASP A 156 -29.38 -49.77 12.96
N ASN A 157 -30.15 -50.70 12.38
CA ASN A 157 -31.30 -51.25 13.09
C ASN A 157 -31.91 -52.43 12.35
N LYS A 158 -32.14 -53.50 13.11
CA LYS A 158 -33.05 -54.59 12.77
C LYS A 158 -34.47 -54.20 13.17
N ASP A 159 -35.39 -54.89 12.52
CA ASP A 159 -36.77 -55.19 12.92
C ASP A 159 -37.89 -54.42 12.20
N ASP A 160 -38.60 -55.23 11.42
CA ASP A 160 -40.03 -55.34 11.20
C ASP A 160 -40.79 -54.55 10.11
N ASP A 161 -41.54 -55.40 9.39
CA ASP A 161 -42.82 -55.21 8.68
C ASP A 161 -42.88 -54.69 7.23
N LYS A 162 -43.05 -55.68 6.34
CA LYS A 162 -44.15 -55.83 5.36
C LYS A 162 -44.81 -54.54 4.83
N ASN A 163 -44.64 -54.26 3.54
CA ASN A 163 -45.73 -54.45 2.58
C ASN A 163 -45.31 -54.18 1.13
N ASN A 164 -45.81 -55.06 0.25
CA ASN A 164 -45.85 -54.95 -1.20
C ASN A 164 -46.48 -53.63 -1.67
N ASN A 165 -45.94 -53.06 -2.75
CA ASN A 165 -46.62 -53.02 -4.04
C ASN A 165 -45.68 -52.53 -5.14
N GLY A 166 -45.75 -53.21 -6.27
CA GLY A 166 -44.82 -53.05 -7.37
C GLY A 166 -45.07 -51.82 -8.23
N SER A 167 -44.05 -51.51 -9.02
CA SER A 167 -44.23 -51.11 -10.40
C SER A 167 -43.05 -51.64 -11.20
N ASP A 168 -43.38 -52.59 -12.08
CA ASP A 168 -42.55 -52.95 -13.22
C ASP A 168 -42.30 -51.69 -14.06
N TYR A 169 -41.05 -51.27 -14.11
CA TYR A 169 -40.54 -50.50 -15.23
C TYR A 169 -39.30 -51.21 -15.74
N ASP A 170 -39.48 -51.90 -16.86
CA ASP A 170 -38.44 -52.47 -17.70
C ASP A 170 -37.39 -51.40 -18.03
N ILE A 171 -36.24 -51.48 -17.36
CA ILE A 171 -35.02 -50.83 -17.81
C ILE A 171 -34.45 -51.74 -18.89
N SER A 172 -34.84 -51.48 -20.14
CA SER A 172 -34.19 -52.05 -21.30
C SER A 172 -32.73 -51.62 -21.31
N ASN A 173 -31.86 -52.60 -21.04
CA ASN A 173 -30.42 -52.58 -21.24
C ASN A 173 -30.03 -51.83 -22.53
N ASN A 174 -29.34 -50.70 -22.37
CA ASN A 174 -28.52 -50.13 -23.42
C ASN A 174 -27.04 -50.37 -23.07
N GLU A 175 -26.64 -51.65 -23.06
CA GLU A 175 -25.27 -52.11 -22.81
C GLU A 175 -24.38 -51.99 -24.07
N ASN A 176 -24.46 -50.88 -24.80
CA ASN A 176 -23.63 -50.63 -25.98
C ASN A 176 -23.07 -49.19 -26.00
N SER A 177 -22.53 -48.70 -24.87
CA SER A 177 -21.81 -47.42 -24.82
C SER A 177 -20.61 -47.39 -23.85
N ILE A 178 -20.20 -48.53 -23.29
CA ILE A 178 -19.12 -48.59 -22.28
C ILE A 178 -17.74 -48.31 -22.89
N TYR A 179 -17.55 -48.46 -24.20
CA TYR A 179 -16.26 -48.24 -24.85
C TYR A 179 -16.03 -46.81 -25.35
N ASP A 180 -17.07 -45.99 -25.53
CA ASP A 180 -16.95 -44.61 -26.03
C ASP A 180 -16.76 -43.57 -24.91
N ASP A 181 -17.10 -43.91 -23.66
CA ASP A 181 -16.98 -43.00 -22.51
C ASP A 181 -15.50 -42.80 -22.09
N ASP A 182 -14.68 -43.84 -22.18
CA ASP A 182 -13.27 -43.79 -21.77
C ASP A 182 -12.41 -42.96 -22.72
N GLU A 183 -12.68 -43.00 -24.03
CA GLU A 183 -11.94 -42.22 -25.02
C GLU A 183 -12.31 -40.73 -24.93
N ASN A 184 -13.61 -40.43 -24.78
CA ASN A 184 -14.08 -39.07 -24.52
C ASN A 184 -13.51 -38.50 -23.21
N GLU A 185 -13.39 -39.32 -22.15
CA GLU A 185 -12.80 -38.87 -20.90
C GLU A 185 -11.29 -38.58 -21.02
N ARG A 186 -10.55 -39.39 -21.79
CA ARG A 186 -9.12 -39.14 -22.08
C ARG A 186 -8.93 -37.86 -22.89
N GLN A 187 -9.72 -37.64 -23.94
CA GLN A 187 -9.66 -36.42 -24.74
C GLN A 187 -9.97 -35.17 -23.89
N ARG A 188 -10.95 -35.25 -22.98
CA ARG A 188 -11.25 -34.19 -22.01
C ARG A 188 -10.08 -33.89 -21.07
N LYS A 189 -9.41 -34.93 -20.53
CA LYS A 189 -8.23 -34.76 -19.65
C LYS A 189 -7.05 -34.12 -20.38
N ILE A 190 -6.80 -34.50 -21.63
CA ILE A 190 -5.73 -33.93 -22.47
C ILE A 190 -6.04 -32.46 -22.79
N LEU A 191 -7.27 -32.15 -23.18
CA LEU A 191 -7.70 -30.78 -23.45
C LEU A 191 -7.57 -29.90 -22.20
N HIS A 192 -8.00 -30.40 -21.04
CA HIS A 192 -7.88 -29.72 -19.75
C HIS A 192 -6.42 -29.38 -19.42
N SER A 193 -5.53 -30.38 -19.47
CA SER A 193 -4.10 -30.17 -19.21
C SER A 193 -3.50 -29.15 -20.19
N THR A 194 -3.91 -29.20 -21.45
CA THR A 194 -3.44 -28.26 -22.48
C THR A 194 -3.88 -26.82 -22.20
N LEU A 195 -5.16 -26.60 -21.88
CA LEU A 195 -5.69 -25.27 -21.58
C LEU A 195 -5.14 -24.70 -20.26
N GLU A 196 -5.04 -25.53 -19.22
CA GLU A 196 -4.45 -25.13 -17.95
C GLU A 196 -2.98 -24.75 -18.13
N ASN A 197 -2.19 -25.58 -18.84
CA ASN A 197 -0.80 -25.28 -19.13
C ASN A 197 -0.66 -24.00 -19.97
N LYS A 198 -1.56 -23.79 -20.94
CA LYS A 198 -1.59 -22.55 -21.73
C LYS A 198 -1.88 -21.33 -20.87
N LEU A 199 -2.83 -21.42 -19.94
CA LEU A 199 -3.14 -20.34 -19.00
C LEU A 199 -1.96 -20.08 -18.06
N ARG A 200 -1.34 -21.11 -17.49
CA ARG A 200 -0.16 -21.00 -16.61
C ARG A 200 1.02 -20.35 -17.31
N VAL A 201 1.32 -20.79 -18.55
CA VAL A 201 2.37 -20.21 -19.39
C VAL A 201 2.06 -18.75 -19.69
N ASN A 202 0.81 -18.44 -20.06
CA ASN A 202 0.41 -17.07 -20.37
C ASN A 202 0.45 -16.14 -19.15
N ILE A 203 0.02 -16.62 -17.97
CA ILE A 203 0.15 -15.90 -16.70
C ILE A 203 1.62 -15.68 -16.37
N SER A 204 2.44 -16.74 -16.43
CA SER A 204 3.88 -16.64 -16.18
C SER A 204 4.52 -15.60 -17.10
N LYS A 205 4.22 -15.67 -18.40
CA LYS A 205 4.69 -14.73 -19.42
C LYS A 205 4.26 -13.28 -19.13
N TYR A 206 3.01 -13.06 -18.73
CA TYR A 206 2.51 -11.74 -18.33
C TYR A 206 3.29 -11.14 -17.16
N TYR A 207 3.67 -11.95 -16.17
CA TYR A 207 4.43 -11.48 -15.01
C TYR A 207 5.94 -11.41 -15.25
N THR A 208 6.50 -12.22 -16.16
CA THR A 208 7.95 -12.23 -16.45
C THR A 208 8.36 -11.21 -17.51
N GLU A 209 7.60 -11.04 -18.60
CA GLU A 209 7.92 -10.06 -19.65
C GLU A 209 7.81 -8.62 -19.14
N LYS A 210 6.87 -8.38 -18.22
CA LYS A 210 6.67 -7.07 -17.57
C LYS A 210 7.85 -6.64 -16.67
N ASN A 211 8.66 -7.59 -16.22
CA ASN A 211 9.89 -7.27 -15.49
C ASN A 211 11.04 -6.84 -16.41
N ASN A 212 10.94 -6.98 -17.73
CA ASN A 212 12.04 -6.61 -18.62
C ASN A 212 11.82 -5.26 -19.32
N GLU A 213 10.57 -4.88 -19.63
CA GLU A 213 10.29 -3.60 -20.30
C GLU A 213 10.02 -2.43 -19.32
N ASP A 214 9.46 -2.71 -18.14
CA ASP A 214 9.05 -1.64 -17.21
C ASP A 214 10.01 -1.41 -16.02
N ASN A 215 10.98 -2.30 -15.80
CA ASN A 215 11.92 -2.20 -14.66
C ASN A 215 12.92 -1.06 -14.78
N ASN A 216 12.99 -0.36 -15.92
CA ASN A 216 13.90 0.78 -16.07
C ASN A 216 13.22 2.15 -16.08
N LYS A 217 11.87 2.28 -16.04
CA LYS A 217 11.30 3.63 -15.99
C LYS A 217 9.89 3.85 -15.44
N TYR A 218 8.97 2.87 -15.37
CA TYR A 218 7.55 3.25 -15.12
C TYR A 218 6.72 2.34 -14.20
N ASN A 219 7.28 1.31 -13.56
CA ASN A 219 6.50 0.41 -12.68
C ASN A 219 6.68 0.61 -11.17
N LYS A 220 6.85 1.85 -10.70
CA LYS A 220 6.51 2.17 -9.31
C LYS A 220 5.28 3.08 -9.30
N TRP A 221 4.10 2.45 -9.33
CA TRP A 221 2.82 3.10 -9.09
C TRP A 221 2.88 3.82 -7.73
N GLY A 222 2.84 5.14 -7.79
CA GLY A 222 2.95 6.08 -6.68
C GLY A 222 3.45 7.39 -7.27
N PHE A 223 3.06 8.52 -6.72
CA PHE A 223 3.72 9.79 -7.02
C PHE A 223 5.23 9.58 -6.83
N CYS A 224 5.96 9.47 -7.93
CA CYS A 224 7.39 9.16 -7.94
C CYS A 224 8.02 10.25 -8.78
N ASP A 225 8.14 11.41 -8.16
CA ASP A 225 9.07 12.44 -8.59
C ASP A 225 10.45 11.77 -8.73
N ASP A 226 11.06 11.87 -9.92
CA ASP A 226 12.37 11.29 -10.18
C ASP A 226 13.43 11.84 -9.20
N GLU A 227 13.25 13.07 -8.72
CA GLU A 227 14.06 13.66 -7.65
C GLU A 227 13.82 12.95 -6.31
N LEU A 228 12.57 12.64 -5.95
CA LEU A 228 12.26 11.86 -4.75
C LEU A 228 12.75 10.41 -4.83
N ILE A 229 12.69 9.78 -6.00
CA ILE A 229 13.24 8.42 -6.20
C ILE A 229 14.76 8.46 -6.04
N ASN A 230 15.41 9.43 -6.65
CA ASN A 230 16.86 9.59 -6.53
C ASN A 230 17.24 9.93 -5.08
N ASN A 231 16.48 10.79 -4.40
CA ASN A 231 16.67 11.10 -2.98
C ASN A 231 16.42 9.87 -2.09
N ALA A 232 15.44 9.03 -2.40
CA ALA A 232 15.19 7.78 -1.69
C ALA A 232 16.31 6.75 -1.93
N LYS A 233 16.82 6.64 -3.16
CA LYS A 233 17.99 5.81 -3.50
C LYS A 233 19.24 6.30 -2.78
N GLN A 234 19.49 7.62 -2.77
CA GLN A 234 20.59 8.24 -2.05
C GLN A 234 20.44 8.05 -0.53
N CYS A 235 19.21 8.14 0.00
CA CYS A 235 18.91 7.81 1.39
C CYS A 235 19.23 6.36 1.72
N HIS A 236 18.85 5.40 0.86
CA HIS A 236 19.19 3.99 1.03
C HIS A 236 20.70 3.75 0.94
N LEU A 237 21.40 4.38 0.00
CA LEU A 237 22.85 4.25 -0.14
C LEU A 237 23.59 4.83 1.07
N ALA A 238 23.17 6.01 1.53
CA ALA A 238 23.70 6.64 2.74
C ALA A 238 23.42 5.78 3.98
N MET A 239 22.21 5.21 4.08
CA MET A 239 21.84 4.30 5.15
C MET A 239 22.75 3.05 5.17
N ASP A 240 23.02 2.43 4.02
CA ASP A 240 23.90 1.26 3.96
C ASP A 240 25.31 1.57 4.47
N VAL A 241 25.84 2.75 4.14
CA VAL A 241 27.14 3.23 4.63
C VAL A 241 27.08 3.48 6.14
N ASP A 242 26.05 4.19 6.61
CA ASP A 242 25.88 4.53 8.02
C ASP A 242 25.69 3.28 8.88
N VAL A 243 24.91 2.29 8.44
CA VAL A 243 24.75 0.99 9.13
C VAL A 243 26.11 0.30 9.28
N LYS A 244 26.93 0.27 8.22
CA LYS A 244 28.26 -0.37 8.27
C LYS A 244 29.19 0.34 9.23
N THR A 245 29.29 1.66 9.12
CA THR A 245 30.16 2.48 9.99
C THR A 245 29.72 2.40 11.45
N PHE A 246 28.40 2.48 11.69
CA PHE A 246 27.85 2.40 13.04
C PHE A 246 28.12 1.06 13.71
N ILE A 247 27.95 -0.05 12.99
CA ILE A 247 28.25 -1.40 13.50
C ILE A 247 29.75 -1.55 13.77
N LEU A 248 30.61 -1.01 12.90
CA LEU A 248 32.06 -1.01 13.11
C LEU A 248 32.45 -0.28 14.40
N ASP A 249 31.92 0.92 14.59
CA ASP A 249 32.27 1.77 15.74
C ASP A 249 31.73 1.24 17.07
N ASN A 250 30.67 0.41 17.03
CA ASN A 250 29.95 -0.06 18.21
C ASN A 250 29.86 -1.59 18.28
N ILE A 251 30.81 -2.31 17.66
CA ILE A 251 30.72 -3.76 17.48
C ILE A 251 30.67 -4.54 18.80
N ASP A 252 31.24 -3.97 19.87
CA ASP A 252 31.27 -4.59 21.19
C ASP A 252 29.92 -4.45 21.93
N GLU A 253 29.15 -3.41 21.64
CA GLU A 253 27.84 -3.15 22.28
C GLU A 253 26.65 -3.63 21.45
N ILE A 254 26.81 -3.72 20.13
CA ILE A 254 25.75 -4.04 19.17
C ILE A 254 25.90 -5.46 18.65
N GLN A 255 25.00 -6.33 19.11
CA GLN A 255 25.06 -7.77 18.85
C GLN A 255 24.06 -8.24 17.78
N ASN A 256 23.04 -7.45 17.47
CA ASN A 256 22.00 -7.82 16.51
C ASN A 256 21.53 -6.60 15.69
N GLY A 257 21.00 -6.87 14.50
CA GLY A 257 20.51 -5.84 13.60
C GLY A 257 19.26 -5.11 14.11
N ARG A 258 18.45 -5.77 14.94
CA ARG A 258 17.25 -5.17 15.54
C ARG A 258 17.58 -3.96 16.40
N VAL A 259 18.70 -4.00 17.12
CA VAL A 259 19.18 -2.88 17.94
C VAL A 259 19.56 -1.69 17.06
N VAL A 260 20.25 -1.95 15.95
CA VAL A 260 20.60 -0.91 14.98
C VAL A 260 19.33 -0.25 14.43
N ALA A 261 18.35 -1.05 14.01
CA ALA A 261 17.07 -0.55 13.52
C ALA A 261 16.35 0.32 14.55
N ARG A 262 16.31 -0.09 15.83
CA ARG A 262 15.72 0.73 16.89
C ARG A 262 16.40 2.08 17.05
N ILE A 263 17.74 2.12 17.07
CA ILE A 263 18.51 3.36 17.20
C ILE A 263 18.22 4.27 16.00
N PHE A 264 18.24 3.71 14.78
CA PHE A 264 18.03 4.45 13.54
C PHE A 264 16.60 5.00 13.41
N HIS A 265 15.63 4.36 14.08
CA HIS A 265 14.25 4.84 14.23
C HIS A 265 14.00 5.69 15.50
N GLY A 266 15.01 5.87 16.35
CA GLY A 266 14.87 6.64 17.59
C GLY A 266 14.00 5.96 18.67
N LEU A 267 13.92 4.64 18.65
CA LEU A 267 13.12 3.83 19.58
C LEU A 267 13.96 3.35 20.77
N SER A 268 13.64 3.86 21.97
CA SER A 268 14.30 3.44 23.22
C SER A 268 13.98 1.98 23.57
N SER A 269 14.91 1.28 24.22
CA SER A 269 14.67 -0.05 24.81
C SER A 269 15.36 -0.17 26.17
N PRO A 270 14.96 -1.14 27.02
CA PRO A 270 15.60 -1.33 28.33
C PRO A 270 17.12 -1.50 28.26
N LYS A 271 17.62 -2.21 27.23
CA LYS A 271 19.07 -2.43 27.02
C LYS A 271 19.75 -1.26 26.29
N TYR A 272 19.00 -0.47 25.52
CA TYR A 272 19.48 0.67 24.74
C TYR A 272 18.59 1.89 25.03
N PRO A 273 18.77 2.54 26.19
CA PRO A 273 17.91 3.64 26.61
C PRO A 273 18.19 4.90 25.79
N ALA A 274 17.14 5.71 25.55
CA ALA A 274 17.28 6.97 24.83
C ALA A 274 18.32 7.88 25.48
N SER A 275 18.41 7.92 26.82
CA SER A 275 19.37 8.76 27.56
C SER A 275 20.84 8.53 27.18
N LYS A 276 21.21 7.33 26.71
CA LYS A 276 22.56 7.02 26.21
C LYS A 276 22.69 7.35 24.72
N TRP A 277 21.71 6.97 23.91
CA TRP A 277 21.84 6.93 22.45
C TRP A 277 21.30 8.15 21.71
N TYR A 278 20.50 9.02 22.35
CA TYR A 278 19.91 10.20 21.70
C TYR A 278 20.94 11.21 21.20
N LYS A 279 22.15 11.21 21.78
CA LYS A 279 23.26 12.07 21.35
C LYS A 279 23.96 11.56 20.08
N ASN A 280 23.68 10.33 19.66
CA ASN A 280 24.22 9.79 18.43
C ASN A 280 23.49 10.43 17.24
N ASN A 281 24.25 10.95 16.26
CA ASN A 281 23.69 11.61 15.07
C ASN A 281 22.81 10.69 14.20
N LEU A 282 22.87 9.38 14.40
CA LEU A 282 22.06 8.38 13.71
C LEU A 282 20.75 8.08 14.44
N TRP A 283 20.55 8.62 15.65
CA TRP A 283 19.32 8.43 16.42
C TRP A 283 18.11 9.05 15.70
N GLY A 284 17.17 8.21 15.26
CA GLY A 284 15.96 8.68 14.56
C GLY A 284 16.21 9.21 13.14
N LYS A 285 17.41 9.03 12.58
CA LYS A 285 17.76 9.56 11.25
C LYS A 285 16.97 8.88 10.12
N TYR A 286 16.57 7.62 10.30
CA TYR A 286 15.96 6.79 9.25
C TYR A 286 14.55 6.31 9.63
N VAL A 287 13.79 7.13 10.37
CA VAL A 287 12.41 6.83 10.78
C VAL A 287 11.48 6.49 9.61
N ASN A 288 11.77 7.03 8.43
CA ASN A 288 10.97 6.85 7.21
C ASN A 288 11.36 5.62 6.37
N ILE A 289 12.44 4.92 6.73
CA ILE A 289 12.83 3.67 6.08
C ILE A 289 12.16 2.51 6.80
N ASN A 290 11.86 1.42 6.09
CA ASN A 290 11.24 0.28 6.74
C ASN A 290 12.17 -0.35 7.80
N PHE A 291 11.62 -0.62 8.98
CA PHE A 291 12.35 -1.15 10.13
C PHE A 291 13.01 -2.50 9.79
N GLU A 292 12.27 -3.40 9.13
CA GLU A 292 12.81 -4.73 8.78
C GLU A 292 13.96 -4.65 7.77
N ASP A 293 14.00 -3.62 6.91
CA ASP A 293 15.08 -3.44 5.95
C ASP A 293 16.40 -3.07 6.65
N ILE A 294 16.35 -2.14 7.61
CA ILE A 294 17.51 -1.76 8.41
C ILE A 294 18.01 -2.96 9.22
N GLU A 295 17.10 -3.70 9.86
CA GLU A 295 17.43 -4.89 10.63
C GLU A 295 18.11 -5.96 9.75
N ARG A 296 17.56 -6.25 8.57
CA ARG A 296 18.12 -7.22 7.63
C ARG A 296 19.53 -6.85 7.19
N ILE A 297 19.74 -5.60 6.80
CA ILE A 297 21.05 -5.11 6.33
C ILE A 297 22.07 -5.16 7.47
N ALA A 298 21.68 -4.71 8.67
CA ALA A 298 22.54 -4.75 9.84
C ALA A 298 22.95 -6.18 10.22
N ASN A 299 22.03 -7.14 10.15
CA ASN A 299 22.35 -8.55 10.41
C ASN A 299 23.36 -9.12 9.40
N ILE A 300 23.22 -8.80 8.11
CA ILE A 300 24.19 -9.20 7.08
C ILE A 300 25.58 -8.63 7.39
N VAL A 301 25.65 -7.35 7.77
CA VAL A 301 26.91 -6.68 8.11
C VAL A 301 27.57 -7.30 9.34
N ILE A 302 26.81 -7.53 10.42
CA ILE A 302 27.31 -8.17 11.64
C ILE A 302 27.87 -9.57 11.33
N GLN A 303 27.16 -10.36 10.52
CA GLN A 303 27.61 -11.70 10.15
C GLN A 303 28.92 -11.65 9.35
N ASN A 304 29.00 -10.77 8.35
CA ASN A 304 30.23 -10.58 7.57
C ASN A 304 31.44 -10.19 8.43
N PHE A 305 31.24 -9.43 9.51
CA PHE A 305 32.31 -9.09 10.44
C PHE A 305 32.76 -10.26 11.30
N LYS A 306 31.82 -11.09 11.76
CA LYS A 306 32.13 -12.32 12.50
C LYS A 306 32.95 -13.28 11.63
N ASP A 307 32.52 -13.50 10.39
CA ASP A 307 33.19 -14.41 9.46
C ASP A 307 34.62 -13.92 9.14
N LYS A 308 34.83 -12.60 8.99
CA LYS A 308 36.16 -12.01 8.80
C LYS A 308 37.07 -12.07 10.02
N LYS A 309 36.53 -12.03 11.24
CA LYS A 309 37.32 -12.23 12.47
C LYS A 309 37.78 -13.68 12.59
N ILE A 310 36.92 -14.64 12.24
CA ILE A 310 37.25 -16.07 12.26
C ILE A 310 38.33 -16.41 11.22
N ALA A 311 38.30 -15.81 10.03
CA ALA A 311 39.31 -16.04 8.98
C ALA A 311 40.69 -15.44 9.27
N LYS A 312 40.84 -14.63 10.34
CA LYS A 312 42.11 -13.99 10.74
C LYS A 312 42.73 -14.61 12.00
N GLN A 313 42.09 -15.61 12.61
CA GLN A 313 42.60 -16.37 13.76
C GLN A 313 43.18 -17.70 13.28
#